data_AF-A0A067Q2B0-F1
#
_entry.id   AF-A0A067Q2B0-F1
#
_cell.length_a   1.000
_cell.length_b   1.000
_cell.length_c   1.000
_cell.angle_alpha   90.00
_cell.angle_beta   90.00
_cell.angle_gamma   90.00
#
_symmetry.space_group_name_H-M   'P 1'
#
loop_
_entity.id
_entity.type
_entity.pdbx_description
1 polymer ?
#
loop_
_entity_poly.entity_id
_entity_poly.type
_entity_poly.pdbx_seq_one_letter_code
_entity_poly.pdbx_strand_id
1 'polypeptide(L)'
;MASGKEIGHVNVQIINPSKTQGFFDDLDSKSQELAKLALLFDDEGHLLPGVGSAGTGCWRPEDFWNDGDIVYVEEIVVESKYRGMGVGSWVYPRLLELEELKRFHFLIAWPTVLNHLELDSGAFSDASQEAKDAFPRKLERLAKFHRKVGFRRLGNSFFFCLAKDEHHASRSIPAEDDALYEDPPLPRTVKESARVFLADH
;
A
#
# COMPACT_ATOMS: atom_id res chain seq x y z
N MET A 1 8.68 27.34 -22.30
CA MET A 1 7.95 26.14 -21.84
C MET A 1 8.79 24.94 -22.21
N ALA A 2 9.39 24.26 -21.24
CA ALA A 2 10.13 23.03 -21.53
C ALA A 2 9.12 21.97 -21.94
N SER A 3 9.18 21.47 -23.17
CA SER A 3 8.38 20.33 -23.62
C SER A 3 8.93 19.08 -22.92
N GLY A 4 8.48 18.83 -21.70
CA GLY A 4 8.76 17.58 -21.00
C GLY A 4 8.11 16.44 -21.77
N LYS A 5 8.87 15.40 -22.05
CA LYS A 5 8.31 14.13 -22.52
C LYS A 5 7.74 13.39 -21.31
N GLU A 6 6.49 12.98 -21.40
CA GLU A 6 5.88 12.06 -20.43
C GLU A 6 6.60 10.71 -20.50
N ILE A 7 6.97 10.15 -19.36
CA ILE A 7 7.72 8.88 -19.26
C ILE A 7 7.03 7.86 -18.34
N GLY A 8 5.81 8.16 -17.90
CA GLY A 8 5.07 7.43 -16.89
C GLY A 8 4.14 8.33 -16.10
N HIS A 9 3.38 7.70 -15.20
CA HIS A 9 2.38 8.37 -14.36
C HIS A 9 2.32 7.72 -12.97
N VAL A 10 1.68 8.41 -12.05
CA VAL A 10 1.39 7.94 -10.69
C VAL A 10 -0.04 8.33 -10.34
N ASN A 11 -0.81 7.36 -9.87
CA ASN A 11 -2.16 7.59 -9.37
C ASN A 11 -2.17 7.44 -7.86
N VAL A 12 -2.81 8.41 -7.21
CA VAL A 12 -2.90 8.49 -5.76
C VAL A 12 -4.35 8.77 -5.39
N GLN A 13 -4.86 8.05 -4.41
CA GLN A 13 -6.16 8.29 -3.81
C GLN A 13 -5.99 8.93 -2.42
N ILE A 14 -6.74 10.00 -2.16
CA ILE A 14 -6.83 10.61 -0.83
C ILE A 14 -8.14 10.14 -0.22
N ILE A 15 -8.04 9.40 0.89
CA ILE A 15 -9.17 8.82 1.60
C ILE A 15 -9.30 9.58 2.92
N ASN A 16 -10.46 10.20 3.14
CA ASN A 16 -10.77 10.86 4.40
C ASN A 16 -11.77 10.02 5.18
N PRO A 17 -11.34 9.30 6.24
CA PRO A 17 -12.24 8.42 7.00
C PRO A 17 -13.48 9.13 7.55
N SER A 18 -13.31 10.37 8.05
CA SER A 18 -14.41 11.15 8.63
C SER A 18 -15.51 11.55 7.63
N LYS A 19 -15.25 11.43 6.33
CA LYS A 19 -16.21 11.72 5.26
C LYS A 19 -16.87 10.47 4.70
N THR A 20 -16.50 9.29 5.18
CA THR A 20 -17.09 8.02 4.72
C THR A 20 -18.45 7.78 5.38
N GLN A 21 -19.34 7.05 4.69
CA GLN A 21 -20.63 6.58 5.26
C GLN A 21 -20.53 5.14 5.80
N GLY A 22 -19.32 4.75 6.19
CA GLY A 22 -18.91 3.39 6.54
C GLY A 22 -17.56 3.12 5.89
N PHE A 23 -16.47 3.17 6.67
CA PHE A 23 -15.12 3.16 6.11
C PHE A 23 -14.86 1.96 5.20
N PHE A 24 -15.24 0.76 5.64
CA PHE A 24 -15.10 -0.45 4.82
C PHE A 24 -15.96 -0.39 3.55
N ASP A 25 -17.25 -0.09 3.67
CA ASP A 25 -18.20 -0.16 2.56
C ASP A 25 -17.85 0.84 1.45
N ASP A 26 -17.39 2.04 1.84
CA ASP A 26 -16.95 3.07 0.90
C ASP A 26 -15.68 2.67 0.15
N LEU A 27 -14.74 1.98 0.81
CA LEU A 27 -13.50 1.51 0.18
C LEU A 27 -13.75 0.27 -0.69
N ASP A 28 -14.59 -0.65 -0.23
CA ASP A 28 -15.04 -1.84 -0.96
C ASP A 28 -15.72 -1.47 -2.27
N SER A 29 -16.58 -0.45 -2.26
CA SER A 29 -17.27 0.03 -3.46
C SER A 29 -16.33 0.59 -4.55
N LYS A 30 -15.09 0.94 -4.20
CA LYS A 30 -14.11 1.53 -5.12
C LYS A 30 -13.21 0.48 -5.75
N SER A 31 -12.68 -0.44 -4.96
CA SER A 31 -11.87 -1.55 -5.47
C SER A 31 -11.66 -2.64 -4.42
N GLN A 32 -11.45 -3.88 -4.88
CA GLN A 32 -11.07 -5.01 -4.03
C GLN A 32 -9.80 -4.73 -3.21
N GLU A 33 -8.85 -4.02 -3.80
CA GLU A 33 -7.61 -3.61 -3.15
C GLU A 33 -7.86 -2.66 -1.97
N LEU A 34 -8.75 -1.68 -2.13
CA LEU A 34 -9.15 -0.81 -1.04
C LEU A 34 -10.00 -1.52 0.01
N ALA A 35 -10.83 -2.50 -0.39
CA ALA A 35 -11.53 -3.38 0.55
C ALA A 35 -10.53 -4.08 1.49
N LYS A 36 -9.43 -4.63 0.92
CA LYS A 36 -8.35 -5.27 1.68
C LYS A 36 -7.60 -4.30 2.58
N LEU A 37 -7.37 -3.07 2.12
CA LEU A 37 -6.79 -2.02 2.95
C LEU A 37 -7.69 -1.70 4.15
N ALA A 38 -9.00 -1.60 3.91
CA ALA A 38 -9.98 -1.24 4.93
C ALA A 38 -10.04 -2.25 6.09
N LEU A 39 -9.69 -3.52 5.85
CA LEU A 39 -9.59 -4.54 6.91
C LEU A 39 -8.54 -4.23 7.99
N LEU A 40 -7.60 -3.32 7.72
CA LEU A 40 -6.59 -2.91 8.70
C LEU A 40 -7.09 -1.83 9.67
N PHE A 41 -8.29 -1.29 9.44
CA PHE A 41 -8.85 -0.18 10.17
C PHE A 41 -10.21 -0.54 10.78
N ASP A 42 -10.63 0.22 11.78
CA ASP A 42 -12.00 0.17 12.31
C ASP A 42 -12.99 0.94 11.40
N ASP A 43 -14.23 1.06 11.86
CA ASP A 43 -15.31 1.70 11.09
C ASP A 43 -15.11 3.22 10.95
N GLU A 44 -14.32 3.79 11.84
CA GLU A 44 -13.95 5.20 11.90
C GLU A 44 -12.66 5.47 11.11
N GLY A 45 -12.00 4.42 10.59
CA GLY A 45 -10.76 4.48 9.84
C GLY A 45 -9.51 4.69 10.70
N HIS A 46 -9.55 4.30 11.97
CA HIS A 46 -8.36 4.19 12.81
C HIS A 46 -7.70 2.83 12.64
N LEU A 47 -6.37 2.81 12.65
CA LEU A 47 -5.63 1.56 12.54
C LEU A 47 -5.97 0.64 13.72
N LEU A 48 -6.33 -0.61 13.43
CA LEU A 48 -6.69 -1.58 14.46
C LEU A 48 -5.50 -1.80 15.42
N PRO A 49 -5.71 -1.85 16.75
CA PRO A 49 -4.63 -2.06 17.71
C PRO A 49 -3.80 -3.32 17.44
N GLY A 50 -4.45 -4.39 16.97
CA GLY A 50 -3.79 -5.64 16.60
C GLY A 50 -2.90 -5.52 15.36
N VAL A 51 -3.18 -4.59 14.45
CA VAL A 51 -2.31 -4.29 13.31
C VAL A 51 -1.13 -3.44 13.76
N GLY A 52 -1.37 -2.45 14.63
CA GLY A 52 -0.31 -1.56 15.13
C GLY A 52 0.72 -2.27 16.02
N SER A 53 0.33 -3.30 16.76
CA SER A 53 1.26 -4.11 17.57
C SER A 53 1.91 -5.27 16.83
N ALA A 54 1.47 -5.55 15.60
CA ALA A 54 1.99 -6.62 14.76
C ALA A 54 3.26 -6.22 13.99
N GLY A 55 3.95 -7.21 13.42
CA GLY A 55 5.19 -7.02 12.67
C GLY A 55 6.28 -6.35 13.52
N THR A 56 6.73 -5.17 13.10
CA THR A 56 7.74 -4.39 13.82
C THR A 56 7.16 -3.52 14.93
N GLY A 57 5.83 -3.39 15.02
CA GLY A 57 5.16 -2.56 16.01
C GLY A 57 5.42 -1.05 15.85
N CYS A 58 5.96 -0.62 14.71
CA CYS A 58 6.39 0.77 14.51
C CYS A 58 5.27 1.73 14.09
N TRP A 59 4.09 1.21 13.75
CA TRP A 59 2.93 1.98 13.34
C TRP A 59 1.91 2.00 14.46
N ARG A 60 1.65 3.17 15.00
CA ARG A 60 0.75 3.35 16.13
C ARG A 60 -0.64 3.70 15.63
N PRO A 61 -1.72 3.30 16.31
CA PRO A 61 -3.06 3.78 16.00
C PRO A 61 -3.15 5.30 15.89
N GLU A 62 -2.42 6.00 16.76
CA GLU A 62 -2.34 7.46 16.83
C GLU A 62 -1.76 8.09 15.56
N ASP A 63 -0.94 7.37 14.79
CA ASP A 63 -0.40 7.86 13.52
C ASP A 63 -1.53 8.09 12.49
N PHE A 64 -2.69 7.46 12.69
CA PHE A 64 -3.85 7.55 11.81
C PHE A 64 -5.04 8.27 12.45
N TRP A 65 -4.85 8.95 13.59
CA TRP A 65 -5.90 9.76 14.24
C TRP A 65 -5.95 11.20 13.72
N ASN A 66 -7.13 11.84 13.82
CA ASN A 66 -7.42 13.29 13.63
C ASN A 66 -6.75 13.96 12.41
N ASP A 67 -7.53 14.18 11.34
CA ASP A 67 -7.05 14.68 10.03
C ASP A 67 -6.12 13.71 9.28
N GLY A 68 -6.01 12.46 9.77
CA GLY A 68 -5.26 11.34 9.20
C GLY A 68 -5.82 10.80 7.89
N ASP A 69 -6.05 11.70 6.91
CA ASP A 69 -6.32 11.33 5.53
C ASP A 69 -5.27 10.31 5.08
N ILE A 70 -5.75 9.17 4.59
CA ILE A 70 -4.92 8.11 4.07
C ILE A 70 -4.60 8.44 2.63
N VAL A 71 -3.31 8.56 2.32
CA VAL A 71 -2.84 8.71 0.95
C VAL A 71 -2.42 7.35 0.43
N TYR A 72 -3.24 6.80 -0.46
CA TYR A 72 -3.01 5.50 -1.08
C TYR A 72 -2.38 5.67 -2.46
N VAL A 73 -1.17 5.16 -2.66
CA VAL A 73 -0.53 5.09 -3.99
C VAL A 73 -1.07 3.86 -4.69
N GLU A 74 -2.02 4.09 -5.60
CA GLU A 74 -2.71 3.04 -6.34
C GLU A 74 -1.81 2.43 -7.41
N GLU A 75 -1.11 3.26 -8.17
CA GLU A 75 -0.15 2.76 -9.15
C GLU A 75 0.97 3.73 -9.47
N ILE A 76 2.12 3.17 -9.81
CA ILE A 76 3.24 3.87 -10.43
C ILE A 76 3.61 3.12 -11.70
N VAL A 77 3.43 3.79 -12.83
CA VAL A 77 3.80 3.25 -14.14
C VAL A 77 4.99 4.03 -14.68
N VAL A 78 6.08 3.30 -14.96
CA VAL A 78 7.24 3.86 -15.67
C VAL A 78 7.36 3.13 -17.00
N GLU A 79 7.46 3.90 -18.09
CA GLU A 79 7.70 3.36 -19.42
C GLU A 79 8.94 2.45 -19.44
N SER A 80 8.83 1.30 -20.12
CA SER A 80 9.84 0.21 -20.06
C SER A 80 11.28 0.69 -20.28
N LYS A 81 11.51 1.57 -21.26
CA LYS A 81 12.84 2.12 -21.61
C LYS A 81 13.45 3.05 -20.55
N TYR A 82 12.66 3.53 -19.58
CA TYR A 82 13.13 4.36 -18.48
C TYR A 82 13.17 3.62 -17.13
N ARG A 83 12.81 2.32 -17.12
CA ARG A 83 12.93 1.48 -15.91
C ARG A 83 14.40 1.24 -15.59
N GLY A 84 14.70 1.02 -14.30
CA GLY A 84 16.08 0.83 -13.83
C GLY A 84 16.92 2.11 -13.74
N MET A 85 16.39 3.26 -14.16
CA MET A 85 17.07 4.56 -14.11
C MET A 85 16.78 5.36 -12.82
N GLY A 86 16.20 4.72 -11.80
CA GLY A 86 15.88 5.37 -10.52
C GLY A 86 14.59 6.19 -10.49
N VAL A 87 13.81 6.24 -11.58
CA VAL A 87 12.57 7.03 -11.67
C VAL A 87 11.59 6.72 -10.54
N GLY A 88 11.31 5.44 -10.27
CA GLY A 88 10.38 5.07 -9.19
C GLY A 88 10.85 5.51 -7.79
N SER A 89 12.14 5.40 -7.50
CA SER A 89 12.70 5.89 -6.22
C SER A 89 12.63 7.41 -6.11
N TRP A 90 12.70 8.12 -7.23
CA TRP A 90 12.56 9.57 -7.29
C TRP A 90 11.12 10.05 -7.09
N VAL A 91 10.11 9.27 -7.50
CA VAL A 91 8.69 9.66 -7.39
C VAL A 91 8.22 9.84 -5.95
N TYR A 92 8.53 8.90 -5.04
CA TYR A 92 7.95 8.93 -3.69
C TYR A 92 8.29 10.17 -2.86
N PRO A 93 9.56 10.62 -2.76
CA PRO A 93 9.86 11.88 -2.07
C PRO A 93 9.16 13.09 -2.71
N ARG A 94 9.03 13.09 -4.04
CA ARG A 94 8.37 14.19 -4.77
C ARG A 94 6.87 14.24 -4.54
N LEU A 95 6.21 13.10 -4.39
CA LEU A 95 4.81 13.06 -4.00
C LEU A 95 4.60 13.80 -2.67
N LEU A 96 5.45 13.57 -1.68
CA LEU A 96 5.37 14.22 -0.35
C LEU A 96 5.64 15.74 -0.38
N GLU A 97 6.21 16.25 -1.48
CA GLU A 97 6.49 17.66 -1.73
C GLU A 97 5.35 18.37 -2.50
N LEU A 98 4.39 17.64 -3.09
CA LEU A 98 3.25 18.25 -3.79
C LEU A 98 2.39 19.04 -2.80
N GLU A 99 1.89 20.21 -3.21
CA GLU A 99 1.12 21.10 -2.30
C GLU A 99 -0.15 20.40 -1.80
N GLU A 100 -0.78 19.59 -2.65
CA GLU A 100 -1.95 18.78 -2.34
C GLU A 100 -1.65 17.69 -1.31
N LEU A 101 -0.42 17.18 -1.30
CA LEU A 101 0.00 16.08 -0.42
C LEU A 101 0.84 16.52 0.77
N LYS A 102 1.28 17.78 0.81
CA LYS A 102 2.21 18.31 1.81
C LYS A 102 1.70 18.16 3.23
N ARG A 103 0.38 18.25 3.41
CA ARG A 103 -0.30 18.14 4.71
C ARG A 103 -0.36 16.72 5.25
N PHE A 104 -0.10 15.71 4.42
CA PHE A 104 -0.18 14.31 4.83
C PHE A 104 1.14 13.80 5.37
N HIS A 105 1.04 12.87 6.31
CA HIS A 105 2.17 12.33 7.04
C HIS A 105 2.63 10.98 6.51
N PHE A 106 1.78 10.28 5.75
CA PHE A 106 1.99 8.89 5.37
C PHE A 106 1.58 8.65 3.92
N LEU A 107 2.32 7.79 3.22
CA LEU A 107 1.89 7.17 1.97
C LEU A 107 1.75 5.67 2.19
N ILE A 108 0.60 5.10 1.82
CA ILE A 108 0.37 3.66 1.83
C ILE A 108 0.41 3.13 0.40
N ALA A 109 0.98 1.94 0.21
CA ALA A 109 0.98 1.23 -1.07
C ALA A 109 0.89 -0.28 -0.86
N TRP A 110 0.32 -1.01 -1.81
CA TRP A 110 0.46 -2.46 -1.92
C TRP A 110 1.51 -2.81 -2.98
N PRO A 111 2.69 -3.37 -2.61
CA PRO A 111 3.72 -3.76 -3.56
C PRO A 111 3.33 -4.99 -4.39
N THR A 112 2.48 -4.79 -5.39
CA THR A 112 2.03 -5.84 -6.31
C THR A 112 2.25 -5.44 -7.77
N VAL A 113 2.10 -6.41 -8.67
CA VAL A 113 2.11 -6.15 -10.11
C VAL A 113 0.76 -5.57 -10.54
N LEU A 114 0.78 -4.71 -11.55
CA LEU A 114 -0.44 -4.17 -12.14
C LEU A 114 -1.02 -5.19 -13.11
N ASN A 115 -2.09 -5.88 -12.71
CA ASN A 115 -2.71 -6.96 -13.48
C ASN A 115 -3.06 -6.53 -14.92
N HIS A 116 -3.50 -5.28 -15.11
CA HIS A 116 -3.86 -4.76 -16.42
C HIS A 116 -2.64 -4.52 -17.35
N LEU A 117 -1.41 -4.48 -16.81
CA LEU A 117 -0.16 -4.41 -17.57
C LEU A 117 0.55 -5.76 -17.67
N GLU A 118 0.14 -6.74 -16.87
CA GLU A 118 0.78 -8.03 -16.71
C GLU A 118 -0.28 -9.15 -16.77
N LEU A 119 -1.00 -9.20 -17.90
CA LEU A 119 -2.14 -10.10 -18.15
C LEU A 119 -1.83 -11.60 -17.86
N ASP A 120 -0.56 -11.99 -18.01
CA ASP A 120 -0.10 -13.37 -17.80
C ASP A 120 0.42 -13.65 -16.37
N SER A 121 0.22 -12.75 -15.41
CA SER A 121 0.91 -12.83 -14.11
C SER A 121 0.02 -13.12 -12.90
N GLY A 122 -1.29 -13.31 -13.08
CA GLY A 122 -2.20 -13.57 -11.97
C GLY A 122 -2.22 -15.02 -11.49
N ALA A 123 -2.48 -15.25 -10.20
CA ALA A 123 -2.80 -16.57 -9.66
C ALA A 123 -4.09 -17.17 -10.27
N PHE A 124 -4.94 -16.30 -10.84
CA PHE A 124 -6.23 -16.62 -11.42
C PHE A 124 -6.28 -16.46 -12.96
N SER A 125 -5.13 -16.20 -13.61
CA SER A 125 -5.08 -16.19 -15.08
C SER A 125 -4.65 -17.56 -15.62
N ASP A 126 -4.95 -17.81 -16.90
CA ASP A 126 -4.37 -18.91 -17.70
C ASP A 126 -2.86 -18.67 -17.97
N ALA A 127 -2.16 -18.10 -16.99
CA ALA A 127 -0.73 -17.87 -16.99
C ALA A 127 0.02 -19.18 -17.27
N SER A 128 1.06 -19.08 -18.09
CA SER A 128 2.01 -20.18 -18.26
C SER A 128 2.62 -20.58 -16.91
N GLN A 129 3.05 -21.84 -16.77
CA GLN A 129 3.74 -22.29 -15.57
C GLN A 129 4.97 -21.42 -15.26
N GLU A 130 5.70 -21.00 -16.30
CA GLU A 130 6.84 -20.08 -16.16
C GLU A 130 6.42 -18.74 -15.54
N ALA A 131 5.29 -18.17 -15.95
CA ALA A 131 4.79 -16.92 -15.40
C ALA A 131 4.35 -17.08 -13.94
N LYS A 132 3.71 -18.20 -13.59
CA LYS A 132 3.38 -18.57 -12.19
C LYS A 132 4.64 -18.71 -11.34
N ASP A 133 5.68 -19.36 -11.85
CA ASP A 133 6.95 -19.52 -11.15
C ASP A 133 7.75 -18.21 -11.02
N ALA A 134 7.56 -17.28 -11.96
CA ALA A 134 8.20 -15.97 -11.93
C ALA A 134 7.49 -14.95 -11.03
N PHE A 135 6.19 -15.13 -10.78
CA PHE A 135 5.37 -14.19 -10.02
C PHE A 135 5.89 -13.92 -8.59
N PRO A 136 6.24 -14.93 -7.78
CA PRO A 136 6.81 -14.69 -6.45
C PRO A 136 8.09 -13.85 -6.49
N ARG A 137 8.96 -14.06 -7.49
CA ARG A 137 10.19 -13.26 -7.68
C ARG A 137 9.89 -11.81 -8.03
N LYS A 138 8.83 -11.55 -8.80
CA LYS A 138 8.36 -10.18 -9.11
C LYS A 138 7.88 -9.47 -7.85
N LEU A 139 7.02 -10.13 -7.06
CA LEU A 139 6.52 -9.58 -5.79
C LEU A 139 7.67 -9.29 -4.81
N GLU A 140 8.62 -10.21 -4.67
CA GLU A 140 9.79 -10.01 -3.81
C GLU A 140 10.62 -8.80 -4.27
N ARG A 141 10.81 -8.62 -5.59
CA ARG A 141 11.52 -7.45 -6.15
C ARG A 141 10.80 -6.15 -5.82
N LEU A 142 9.47 -6.12 -5.91
CA LEU A 142 8.65 -4.95 -5.59
C LEU A 142 8.71 -4.62 -4.09
N ALA A 143 8.61 -5.62 -3.23
CA ALA A 143 8.78 -5.44 -1.79
C ALA A 143 10.18 -4.90 -1.45
N LYS A 144 11.25 -5.47 -2.02
CA LYS A 144 12.63 -4.97 -1.86
C LYS A 144 12.78 -3.53 -2.32
N PHE A 145 12.17 -3.17 -3.44
CA PHE A 145 12.16 -1.80 -3.95
C PHE A 145 11.51 -0.82 -2.97
N HIS A 146 10.29 -1.12 -2.49
CA HIS A 146 9.59 -0.27 -1.52
C HIS A 146 10.38 -0.12 -0.21
N ARG A 147 10.92 -1.24 0.32
CA ARG A 147 11.78 -1.22 1.52
C ARG A 147 13.01 -0.34 1.34
N LYS A 148 13.65 -0.42 0.17
CA LYS A 148 14.82 0.42 -0.16
C LYS A 148 14.48 1.92 -0.20
N VAL A 149 13.27 2.28 -0.62
CA VAL A 149 12.79 3.66 -0.61
C VAL A 149 12.50 4.17 0.82
N GLY A 150 12.25 3.25 1.75
CA GLY A 150 11.99 3.57 3.16
C GLY A 150 10.60 3.17 3.64
N PHE A 151 9.81 2.50 2.79
CA PHE A 151 8.54 1.93 3.23
C PHE A 151 8.78 0.77 4.20
N ARG A 152 7.95 0.63 5.23
CA ARG A 152 7.89 -0.55 6.10
C ARG A 152 6.49 -1.14 6.08
N ARG A 153 6.39 -2.44 6.29
CA ARG A 153 5.10 -3.14 6.27
C ARG A 153 4.19 -2.63 7.39
N LEU A 154 2.91 -2.44 7.10
CA LEU A 154 1.90 -2.04 8.08
C LEU A 154 1.41 -3.30 8.82
N GLY A 155 1.91 -3.50 10.05
CA GLY A 155 1.77 -4.75 10.79
C GLY A 155 2.43 -5.92 10.05
N ASN A 156 1.71 -7.04 9.91
CA ASN A 156 2.09 -8.17 9.04
C ASN A 156 1.30 -8.21 7.72
N SER A 157 0.63 -7.12 7.32
CA SER A 157 -0.28 -7.08 6.16
C SER A 157 0.43 -7.05 4.80
N PHE A 158 -0.32 -7.09 3.70
CA PHE A 158 0.21 -6.84 2.35
C PHE A 158 0.67 -5.40 2.10
N PHE A 159 0.21 -4.46 2.92
CA PHE A 159 0.39 -3.04 2.72
C PHE A 159 1.67 -2.54 3.37
N PHE A 160 2.26 -1.56 2.72
CA PHE A 160 3.47 -0.87 3.15
C PHE A 160 3.13 0.60 3.36
N CYS A 161 3.77 1.20 4.36
CA CYS A 161 3.61 2.61 4.68
C CYS A 161 4.97 3.33 4.69
N LEU A 162 5.01 4.56 4.17
CA LEU A 162 6.15 5.46 4.21
C LEU A 162 5.78 6.68 5.06
N ALA A 163 6.49 6.87 6.16
CA ALA A 163 6.37 8.07 6.97
C ALA A 163 7.16 9.23 6.34
N LYS A 164 6.52 10.41 6.29
CA LYS A 164 7.13 11.68 5.90
C LYS A 164 8.07 12.20 6.99
N ASP A 165 7.72 12.00 8.26
CA ASP A 165 8.57 12.36 9.39
C ASP A 165 9.82 11.47 9.41
N GLU A 166 11.00 12.09 9.29
CA GLU A 166 12.28 11.40 9.31
C GLU A 166 12.61 10.78 10.68
N HIS A 167 11.96 11.24 11.74
CA HIS A 167 12.13 10.72 13.10
C HIS A 167 11.09 9.65 13.48
N HIS A 168 10.16 9.33 12.58
CA HIS A 168 9.19 8.27 12.82
C HIS A 168 9.90 6.92 13.02
N ALA A 169 9.39 6.08 13.92
CA ALA A 169 10.03 4.81 14.32
C ALA A 169 10.35 3.89 13.13
N SER A 170 9.47 3.88 12.11
CA SER A 170 9.67 3.11 10.88
C SER A 170 10.93 3.48 10.09
N ARG A 171 11.44 4.71 10.23
CA ARG A 171 12.64 5.20 9.52
C ARG A 171 13.94 4.61 10.06
N SER A 172 13.93 4.17 11.32
CA SER A 172 15.08 3.56 11.99
C SER A 172 15.20 2.05 11.74
N ILE A 173 14.18 1.41 11.17
CA ILE A 173 14.17 -0.02 10.89
C ILE A 173 14.94 -0.28 9.59
N PRO A 174 15.99 -1.10 9.56
CA PRO A 174 16.64 -1.52 8.30
C PRO A 174 15.71 -2.25 7.35
N ALA A 175 16.00 -2.24 6.05
CA ALA A 175 15.11 -2.86 5.05
C ALA A 175 15.01 -4.39 5.21
N GLU A 176 16.10 -4.99 5.66
CA GLU A 176 16.27 -6.41 5.97
C GLU A 176 15.54 -6.85 7.25
N ASP A 177 15.29 -5.91 8.16
CA ASP A 177 14.62 -6.14 9.45
C ASP A 177 13.12 -5.78 9.40
N ASP A 178 12.61 -5.43 8.23
CA ASP A 178 11.19 -5.15 8.02
C ASP A 178 10.34 -6.43 8.19
N ALA A 179 9.10 -6.26 8.67
CA ALA A 179 8.23 -7.39 8.96
C ALA A 179 7.94 -8.26 7.72
N LEU A 180 7.77 -9.56 7.97
CA LEU A 180 7.26 -10.50 6.99
C LEU A 180 5.73 -10.43 6.93
N TYR A 181 5.19 -10.83 5.79
CA TYR A 181 3.75 -11.05 5.67
C TYR A 181 3.36 -12.27 6.51
N GLU A 182 2.24 -12.17 7.22
CA GLU A 182 1.59 -13.28 7.90
C GLU A 182 0.09 -13.20 7.59
N ASP A 183 -0.54 -14.37 7.45
CA ASP A 183 -1.99 -14.41 7.24
C ASP A 183 -2.71 -13.78 8.44
N PRO A 184 -3.75 -12.96 8.19
CA PRO A 184 -4.50 -12.34 9.27
C PRO A 184 -5.14 -13.43 10.15
N PRO A 185 -5.32 -13.17 11.45
CA PRO A 185 -6.04 -14.09 12.32
C PRO A 185 -7.47 -14.30 11.82
N LEU A 186 -8.05 -15.46 12.14
CA LEU A 186 -9.43 -15.75 11.80
C LEU A 186 -10.38 -14.66 12.34
N PRO A 187 -11.39 -14.26 11.55
CA PRO A 187 -12.42 -13.35 12.00
C PRO A 187 -13.07 -13.81 13.30
N ARG A 188 -13.30 -12.86 14.21
CA ARG A 188 -13.88 -13.09 15.54
C ARG A 188 -15.38 -12.84 15.57
N THR A 189 -15.89 -12.07 14.62
CA THR A 189 -17.30 -11.68 14.53
C THR A 189 -17.87 -11.99 13.16
N VAL A 190 -19.20 -12.14 13.06
CA VAL A 190 -19.91 -12.31 11.79
C VAL A 190 -19.65 -11.13 10.84
N LYS A 191 -19.55 -9.92 11.40
CA LYS A 191 -19.22 -8.71 10.64
C LYS A 191 -17.83 -8.79 10.02
N GLU A 192 -16.82 -9.16 10.81
CA GLU A 192 -15.46 -9.38 10.29
C GLU A 192 -15.43 -10.49 9.24
N SER A 193 -16.13 -11.61 9.45
CA SER A 193 -16.22 -12.70 8.47
C SER A 193 -16.82 -12.22 7.15
N ALA A 194 -17.90 -11.43 7.21
CA ALA A 194 -18.54 -10.89 6.03
C ALA A 194 -17.60 -9.94 5.26
N ARG A 195 -16.86 -9.09 5.97
CA ARG A 195 -15.89 -8.17 5.36
C ARG A 195 -14.72 -8.88 4.69
N VAL A 196 -14.15 -9.89 5.35
CA VAL A 196 -13.09 -10.70 4.74
C VAL A 196 -13.60 -11.39 3.50
N PHE A 197 -14.81 -11.96 3.54
CA PHE A 197 -15.43 -12.57 2.36
C PHE A 197 -15.60 -11.56 1.20
N LEU A 198 -16.13 -10.37 1.48
CA LEU A 198 -16.32 -9.32 0.48
C LEU A 198 -14.97 -8.85 -0.11
N ALA A 199 -13.97 -8.61 0.73
CA ALA A 199 -12.66 -8.14 0.28
C ALA A 199 -11.89 -9.16 -0.58
N ASP A 200 -12.26 -10.43 -0.54
CA ASP A 200 -11.65 -11.49 -1.34
C ASP A 200 -12.43 -11.83 -2.63
N HIS A 201 -13.63 -11.26 -2.83
CA HIS A 201 -14.49 -11.51 -4.00
C HIS A 201 -14.83 -10.21 -4.74
#